data_AF-X1A2N9-F1
#
_entry.id   AF-X1A2N9-F1
#
_cell.length_a   1.000
_cell.length_b   1.000
_cell.length_c   1.000
_cell.angle_alpha   90.00
_cell.angle_beta   90.00
_cell.angle_gamma   90.00
#
_symmetry.space_group_name_H-M   'P 1'
#
loop_
_entity.id
_entity.type
_entity.pdbx_description
1 polymer ?
#
loop_
_entity_poly.entity_id
_entity_poly.type
_entity_poly.pdbx_seq_one_letter_code
_entity_poly.pdbx_strand_id
1 'polypeptide(L)'
;MKALKGEEMTGTDAEACAYLYTASLTQPMDHDWTQIYLYIATQTYRQWGKNEMPGDIAVDSLRDDQVSDLNRLKEWLYRKRTTVRQDRDRAERRQKREEEAVRRKAEQPALFTF
;
A
#
# COMPACT_ATOMS: atom_id res chain seq x y z
N MET A 1 -0.69 -10.45 7.65
CA MET A 1 0.54 -10.90 6.98
C MET A 1 1.43 -11.56 8.00
N LYS A 2 1.79 -12.84 7.79
CA LYS A 2 2.78 -13.51 8.63
C LYS A 2 4.15 -13.06 8.14
N ALA A 3 4.83 -12.23 8.93
CA ALA A 3 6.27 -12.08 8.77
C ALA A 3 6.91 -13.43 9.14
N LEU A 4 7.65 -14.03 8.21
CA LEU A 4 8.59 -15.06 8.59
C LEU A 4 9.70 -14.37 9.40
N LYS A 5 10.01 -14.99 10.54
CA LYS A 5 10.83 -14.47 11.63
C LYS A 5 12.17 -13.92 11.12
N GLY A 6 12.27 -12.59 10.95
CA GLY A 6 13.52 -11.90 10.60
C GLY A 6 13.49 -11.07 9.32
N GLU A 7 12.48 -11.22 8.45
CA GLU A 7 12.33 -10.34 7.27
C GLU A 7 11.60 -9.04 7.65
N GLU A 8 12.11 -7.90 7.16
CA GLU A 8 11.40 -6.62 7.25
C GLU A 8 10.01 -6.77 6.60
N MET A 9 8.98 -6.25 7.28
CA MET A 9 7.64 -6.26 6.71
C MET A 9 7.60 -5.35 5.48
N THR A 10 7.53 -5.95 4.29
CA THR A 10 7.43 -5.25 3.00
C THR A 10 6.02 -5.35 2.41
N GLY A 11 5.77 -4.62 1.32
CA GLY A 11 4.54 -4.72 0.53
C GLY A 11 4.47 -6.06 -0.20
N THR A 12 3.26 -6.56 -0.42
CA THR A 12 3.06 -7.84 -1.14
C THR A 12 3.17 -7.70 -2.64
N ASP A 13 3.45 -8.81 -3.33
CA ASP A 13 3.34 -8.90 -4.79
C ASP A 13 1.94 -8.50 -5.28
N ALA A 14 0.87 -8.89 -4.58
CA ALA A 14 -0.49 -8.47 -4.94
C ALA A 14 -0.68 -6.94 -4.86
N GLU A 15 -0.10 -6.27 -3.85
CA GLU A 15 -0.15 -4.81 -3.71
C GLU A 15 0.65 -4.12 -4.83
N ALA A 16 1.84 -4.62 -5.15
CA ALA A 16 2.65 -4.10 -6.25
C ALA A 16 1.96 -4.32 -7.61
N CYS A 17 1.37 -5.50 -7.83
CA CYS A 17 0.60 -5.81 -9.03
C CYS A 17 -0.58 -4.85 -9.22
N ALA A 18 -1.38 -4.64 -8.17
CA ALA A 18 -2.51 -3.73 -8.22
C ALA A 18 -2.07 -2.28 -8.47
N TYR A 19 -1.00 -1.83 -7.82
CA TYR A 19 -0.45 -0.50 -8.02
C TYR A 19 0.03 -0.28 -9.45
N LEU A 20 0.87 -1.18 -9.98
CA LEU A 20 1.42 -1.06 -11.32
C LEU A 20 0.34 -1.15 -12.40
N TYR A 21 -0.69 -1.99 -12.22
CA TYR A 21 -1.87 -2.01 -13.09
C TYR A 21 -2.57 -0.64 -13.12
N THR A 22 -2.78 -0.01 -11.96
CA THR A 22 -3.40 1.33 -11.95
C THR A 22 -2.48 2.41 -12.54
N ALA A 23 -1.17 2.31 -12.33
CA ALA A 23 -0.19 3.24 -12.90
C ALA A 23 -0.16 3.16 -14.44
N SER A 24 -0.19 1.95 -15.01
CA SER A 24 -0.18 1.75 -16.46
C SER A 24 -1.40 2.31 -17.18
N LEU A 25 -2.53 2.49 -16.47
CA LEU A 25 -3.73 3.13 -17.03
C LEU A 25 -3.58 4.65 -17.17
N THR A 26 -2.64 5.26 -16.43
CA THR A 26 -2.44 6.72 -16.45
C THR A 26 -1.36 7.14 -17.45
N GLN A 27 -0.33 6.31 -17.62
CA GLN A 27 0.79 6.57 -18.51
C GLN A 27 1.42 5.25 -18.96
N PRO A 28 2.02 5.20 -20.17
CA PRO A 28 2.80 4.05 -20.58
C PRO A 28 3.98 3.86 -19.62
N MET A 29 4.22 2.60 -19.27
CA MET A 29 5.37 2.21 -18.46
C MET A 29 6.57 1.95 -19.37
N ASP A 30 7.78 2.20 -18.88
CA ASP A 30 8.99 1.78 -19.59
C ASP A 30 9.12 0.24 -19.57
N HIS A 31 10.12 -0.24 -20.31
CA HIS A 31 10.39 -1.66 -20.46
C HIS A 31 10.64 -2.36 -19.12
N ASP A 32 11.38 -1.74 -18.20
CA ASP A 32 11.78 -2.40 -16.95
C ASP A 32 10.61 -2.50 -15.98
N TRP A 33 9.81 -1.45 -15.84
CA TRP A 33 8.59 -1.52 -15.04
C TRP A 33 7.54 -2.46 -15.66
N THR A 34 7.50 -2.58 -16.99
CA THR A 34 6.65 -3.56 -17.67
C THR A 34 7.08 -4.98 -17.35
N GLN A 35 8.38 -5.28 -17.42
CA GLN A 35 8.93 -6.59 -17.04
C GLN A 35 8.64 -6.93 -15.57
N ILE A 36 8.83 -5.96 -14.67
CA ILE A 36 8.49 -6.10 -13.25
C ILE A 36 7.00 -6.42 -13.07
N TYR A 37 6.11 -5.68 -13.74
CA TYR A 37 4.67 -5.93 -13.67
C TYR A 37 4.29 -7.33 -14.16
N LEU A 38 4.79 -7.74 -15.33
CA LEU A 38 4.50 -9.07 -15.91
C LEU A 38 5.04 -10.21 -15.03
N TYR A 39 6.23 -10.03 -14.43
CA TYR A 39 6.78 -10.98 -13.48
C TYR A 39 5.87 -11.15 -12.27
N ILE A 40 5.50 -10.05 -11.61
CA ILE A 40 4.65 -10.10 -10.41
C ILE A 40 3.28 -10.67 -10.77
N ALA A 41 2.68 -10.25 -11.89
CA ALA A 41 1.41 -10.81 -12.37
C ALA A 41 1.53 -12.33 -12.55
N THR A 42 2.59 -12.81 -13.19
CA THR A 42 2.88 -14.25 -13.35
C THR A 42 2.97 -14.97 -12.01
N GLN A 43 3.71 -14.44 -11.04
CA GLN A 43 3.81 -15.04 -9.70
C GLN A 43 2.47 -15.05 -8.96
N THR A 44 1.71 -13.96 -9.04
CA THR A 44 0.43 -13.81 -8.34
C THR A 44 -0.63 -14.76 -8.91
N TYR A 45 -0.68 -14.92 -10.23
CA TYR A 45 -1.57 -15.87 -10.89
C TYR A 45 -1.23 -17.32 -10.55
N ARG A 46 0.07 -17.68 -10.58
CA ARG A 46 0.54 -19.01 -10.15
C ARG A 46 0.18 -19.32 -8.71
N GLN A 47 0.32 -18.34 -7.81
CA GLN A 47 -0.05 -18.50 -6.40
C GLN A 47 -1.54 -18.80 -6.22
N TRP A 48 -2.41 -18.26 -7.08
CA TRP A 48 -3.86 -18.48 -6.99
C TRP A 48 -4.31 -19.77 -7.69
N GLY A 49 -3.47 -20.40 -8.50
CA GLY A 49 -3.67 -21.76 -9.03
C GLY A 49 -4.90 -21.96 -9.91
N LYS A 50 -5.53 -20.88 -10.39
CA LYS A 50 -6.77 -20.94 -11.17
C LYS A 50 -6.54 -20.91 -12.68
N ASN A 51 -5.40 -20.40 -13.14
CA ASN A 51 -5.01 -20.33 -14.56
C ASN A 51 -3.49 -20.10 -14.67
N GLU A 52 -2.93 -20.49 -15.81
CA GLU A 52 -1.55 -20.16 -16.19
C GLU A 52 -1.53 -18.86 -17.00
N MET A 53 -0.49 -18.05 -16.80
CA MET A 53 -0.25 -16.89 -17.66
C MET A 53 0.14 -17.38 -19.06
N PRO A 54 -0.38 -16.76 -20.13
CA PRO A 54 0.05 -17.05 -21.50
C PRO A 54 1.57 -16.92 -21.63
N GLY A 55 2.19 -17.93 -22.24
CA GLY A 55 3.66 -18.05 -22.27
C GLY A 55 4.38 -16.94 -23.05
N ASP A 56 3.67 -16.24 -23.94
CA ASP A 56 4.18 -15.09 -24.69
C ASP A 56 4.36 -13.82 -23.84
N ILE A 57 3.65 -13.72 -22.71
CA ILE A 57 3.73 -12.57 -21.78
C ILE A 57 4.22 -12.97 -20.39
N ALA A 58 4.39 -14.26 -20.13
CA ALA A 58 4.89 -14.76 -18.86
C ALA A 58 6.36 -14.37 -18.67
N VAL A 59 6.68 -13.83 -17.50
CA VAL A 59 8.05 -13.47 -17.12
C VAL A 59 8.42 -14.26 -15.87
N ASP A 60 9.43 -15.12 -16.01
CA ASP A 60 9.84 -16.06 -14.96
C ASP A 60 10.97 -15.55 -14.06
N SER A 61 11.75 -14.60 -14.56
CA SER A 61 12.92 -14.07 -13.86
C SER A 61 13.08 -12.59 -14.12
N LEU A 62 13.55 -11.87 -13.10
CA LEU A 62 13.99 -10.49 -13.19
C LEU A 62 15.51 -10.42 -13.09
N ARG A 63 16.09 -9.39 -13.69
CA ARG A 63 17.49 -9.01 -13.44
C ARG A 63 17.64 -8.39 -12.05
N ASP A 64 18.87 -8.35 -11.53
CA ASP A 64 19.15 -7.85 -10.17
C ASP A 64 18.74 -6.40 -9.95
N ASP A 65 18.88 -5.54 -10.97
CA ASP A 65 18.42 -4.15 -10.96
C ASP A 65 16.90 -4.06 -10.82
N GLN A 66 16.16 -4.85 -11.62
CA GLN A 66 14.70 -4.93 -11.57
C GLN A 66 14.20 -5.50 -10.24
N VAL A 67 14.90 -6.47 -9.66
CA VAL A 67 14.60 -7.01 -8.31
C VAL A 67 14.79 -5.92 -7.25
N SER A 68 15.87 -5.13 -7.34
CA SER A 68 16.11 -4.00 -6.44
C SER A 68 15.00 -2.95 -6.53
N ASP A 69 14.57 -2.58 -7.75
CA ASP A 69 13.48 -1.63 -7.96
C ASP A 69 12.13 -2.16 -7.45
N LEU A 70 11.85 -3.44 -7.66
CA LEU A 70 10.68 -4.10 -7.09
C LEU A 70 10.68 -4.05 -5.55
N ASN A 71 11.82 -4.36 -4.93
CA ASN A 71 11.94 -4.31 -3.47
C ASN A 71 11.72 -2.90 -2.93
N ARG A 72 12.28 -1.89 -3.61
CA ARG A 72 12.07 -0.47 -3.28
C ARG A 72 10.59 -0.07 -3.40
N LEU A 73 9.90 -0.54 -4.45
CA LEU A 73 8.47 -0.30 -4.63
C LEU A 73 7.66 -0.94 -3.49
N LYS A 74 7.92 -2.20 -3.16
CA LYS A 74 7.23 -2.92 -2.08
C LYS A 74 7.44 -2.23 -0.73
N GLU A 75 8.65 -1.79 -0.45
CA GLU A 75 8.96 -1.03 0.76
C GLU A 75 8.19 0.30 0.80
N TRP A 76 8.17 1.04 -0.30
CA TRP A 76 7.42 2.29 -0.40
C TRP A 76 5.92 2.09 -0.17
N LEU A 77 5.32 1.06 -0.78
CA LEU A 77 3.90 0.71 -0.60
C LEU A 77 3.59 0.38 0.87
N TYR A 78 4.47 -0.41 1.52
CA TYR A 78 4.32 -0.73 2.93
C TYR A 78 4.36 0.51 3.83
N ARG A 79 5.36 1.37 3.62
CA ARG A 79 5.51 2.64 4.35
C ARG A 79 4.27 3.51 4.15
N LYS A 80 3.80 3.68 2.92
CA LYS A 80 2.57 4.45 2.61
C LYS A 80 1.35 3.92 3.33
N ARG A 81 1.10 2.60 3.31
CA ARG A 81 -0.02 1.98 4.03
C ARG A 81 0.07 2.25 5.54
N THR A 82 1.26 2.17 6.10
CA THR A 82 1.50 2.40 7.53
C THR A 82 1.25 3.87 7.90
N THR A 83 1.76 4.81 7.10
CA THR A 83 1.54 6.25 7.30
C THR A 83 0.06 6.61 7.22
N VAL A 84 -0.66 6.15 6.19
CA VAL A 84 -2.09 6.43 6.04
C VAL A 84 -2.91 5.96 7.24
N ARG A 85 -2.59 4.77 7.79
CA ARG A 85 -3.23 4.27 9.01
C ARG A 85 -2.96 5.18 10.22
N GLN A 86 -1.70 5.52 10.44
CA GLN A 86 -1.30 6.38 11.56
C GLN A 86 -1.93 7.77 11.47
N ASP A 87 -1.99 8.34 10.28
CA ASP A 87 -2.58 9.67 10.07
C ASP A 87 -4.09 9.65 10.28
N ARG A 88 -4.78 8.58 9.84
CA ARG A 88 -6.20 8.39 10.15
C ARG A 88 -6.45 8.30 11.66
N ASP A 89 -5.67 7.50 12.37
CA ASP A 89 -5.80 7.36 13.84
C ASP A 89 -5.49 8.66 14.58
N ARG A 90 -4.59 9.51 14.04
CA ARG A 90 -4.32 10.84 14.57
C ARG A 90 -5.47 11.81 14.29
N ALA A 91 -6.04 11.76 13.08
CA ALA A 91 -7.19 12.60 12.70
C ALA A 91 -8.43 12.27 13.54
N GLU A 92 -8.76 10.98 13.71
CA GLU A 92 -9.88 10.52 14.54
C GLU A 92 -9.72 10.97 16.00
N ARG A 93 -8.49 10.89 16.56
CA ARG A 93 -8.22 11.39 17.92
C ARG A 93 -8.36 12.89 18.06
N ARG A 94 -8.01 13.66 17.02
CA ARG A 94 -8.21 15.12 17.01
C ARG A 94 -9.68 15.47 16.96
N GLN A 95 -10.44 14.82 16.08
CA GLN A 95 -11.90 15.00 15.98
C GLN A 95 -12.59 14.71 17.30
N LYS A 96 -12.28 13.58 17.96
CA LYS A 96 -12.86 13.26 19.28
C LYS A 96 -12.55 14.30 20.35
N ARG A 97 -11.33 14.84 20.37
CA ARG A 97 -10.95 15.92 21.32
C ARG A 97 -11.69 17.22 21.03
N GLU A 98 -11.88 17.56 19.76
CA GLU A 98 -12.63 18.73 19.34
C GLU A 98 -14.13 18.58 19.68
N GLU A 99 -14.73 17.42 19.42
CA GLU A 99 -16.11 17.10 19.81
C GLU A 99 -16.31 17.17 21.33
N GLU A 100 -15.39 16.59 22.13
CA GLU A 100 -15.43 16.68 23.58
C GLU A 100 -15.26 18.12 24.08
N ALA A 101 -14.40 18.92 23.45
CA ALA A 101 -14.21 20.32 23.81
C ALA A 101 -15.46 21.17 23.50
N VAL A 102 -16.09 20.93 22.34
CA VAL A 102 -17.37 21.55 21.97
C VAL A 102 -18.46 21.15 22.97
N ARG A 103 -18.54 19.86 23.31
CA ARG A 103 -19.50 19.35 24.29
C ARG A 103 -19.28 19.97 25.67
N ARG A 104 -18.05 20.04 26.17
CA ARG A 104 -17.71 20.70 27.44
C ARG A 104 -18.05 22.19 27.43
N LYS A 105 -17.82 22.88 26.32
CA LYS A 105 -18.16 24.31 26.17
C LYS A 105 -19.68 24.52 26.12
N ALA A 106 -20.44 23.59 25.55
CA ALA A 106 -21.90 23.62 25.54
C ALA A 106 -22.52 23.23 26.90
N GLU A 107 -21.87 22.32 27.63
CA GLU A 107 -22.29 21.85 28.96
C GLU A 107 -21.91 22.82 30.09
N GLN A 108 -20.92 23.72 29.90
CA GLN A 108 -20.69 24.83 30.82
C GLN A 108 -21.85 25.84 30.68
N PRO A 109 -22.77 25.95 31.65
CA PRO A 109 -23.68 27.08 31.68
C PRO A 109 -22.83 28.34 31.89
N ALA A 110 -23.29 29.50 31.43
CA ALA A 110 -22.70 30.79 31.76
C ALA A 110 -22.76 31.01 33.28
N LEU A 111 -21.83 30.42 34.02
CA LEU A 111 -21.85 30.38 35.49
C LEU A 111 -21.31 31.65 36.13
N PHE A 112 -20.88 32.64 35.33
CA PHE A 112 -20.42 33.92 35.84
C PHE A 112 -20.73 35.04 34.84
N THR A 113 -21.96 35.54 34.87
CA THR A 113 -22.24 36.95 34.57
C THR A 113 -22.22 37.70 35.89
N PHE A 114 -21.12 38.41 36.15
CA PHE A 114 -20.97 39.36 37.26
C PHE A 114 -21.47 40.75 36.84
#